data_AF-A0A379LW49-F1
#
_entry.id   AF-A0A379LW49-F1
#
_cell.length_a   1.000
_cell.length_b   1.000
_cell.length_c   1.000
_cell.angle_alpha   90.00
_cell.angle_beta   90.00
_cell.angle_gamma   90.00
#
_symmetry.space_group_name_H-M   'P 1'
#
loop_
_entity.id
_entity.type
_entity.pdbx_description
1 polymer ?
#
loop_
_entity_poly.entity_id
_entity_poly.type
_entity_poly.pdbx_seq_one_letter_code
_entity_poly.pdbx_strand_id
1 'polypeptide(L)'
;MGVGRAFGEREHVEEEEDRQEYEDQQDHASSLLRRDPARQWQNRQETSIFCHRTVTLVAVSGTPRISGRLEKVVVPLLPYVETFELGVACEVFGFDRSDDGLPTYDFHLVAASTEPVRTRFGYTIDVPHMLDLLDDADLILLPAVDSEGIGLDEERLEPLCAKLRAAVDRGARVASMCTGAFVLGAAGLLDGRRCTTHWMHADRLARMYPTAQVDRDVLYVDDHPVLTAAGTAAGIDLCLHIVRTVQGAQVANTIARRMVVPPHRDGGQAQYVAMPLPECKDESLAPLLDWMSEHLDRELPVAALAQKAHMSARTFARRFVAEVGVTPARWLRDQRVLAAQRLLEETDLPVDVVADRVGFGTAAVLRRHFLRLRQTTPQAYRRTFRRSLEPVSV
;
A
#
# COMPACT_ATOMS: atom_id res chain seq x y z
N MET A 1 39.68 -24.31 -36.78
CA MET A 1 40.25 -23.70 -35.56
C MET A 1 39.59 -22.34 -35.37
N GLY A 2 39.08 -22.05 -34.17
CA GLY A 2 38.62 -20.71 -33.79
C GLY A 2 37.14 -20.58 -33.44
N VAL A 3 36.64 -21.31 -32.45
CA VAL A 3 35.43 -20.91 -31.69
C VAL A 3 35.76 -21.08 -30.21
N GLY A 4 35.97 -19.97 -29.52
CA GLY A 4 36.34 -19.96 -28.11
C GLY A 4 36.81 -18.58 -27.70
N ARG A 5 35.87 -17.65 -27.50
CA ARG A 5 36.13 -16.39 -26.77
C ARG A 5 34.89 -15.59 -26.34
N ALA A 6 33.65 -15.94 -26.73
CA ALA A 6 32.47 -15.14 -26.43
C ALA A 6 31.63 -15.59 -25.20
N PHE A 7 32.00 -16.67 -24.50
CA PHE A 7 31.25 -17.16 -23.31
C PHE A 7 31.77 -16.60 -21.98
N GLY A 8 33.05 -16.23 -21.87
CA GLY A 8 33.64 -15.77 -20.61
C GLY A 8 33.29 -14.33 -20.22
N GLU A 9 32.95 -13.45 -21.18
CA GLU A 9 32.68 -12.03 -20.89
C GLU A 9 31.28 -11.78 -20.28
N ARG A 10 30.33 -12.72 -20.38
CA ARG A 10 28.99 -12.57 -19.77
C ARG A 10 28.91 -13.13 -18.35
N GLU A 11 29.65 -14.20 -18.04
CA GLU A 11 29.75 -14.73 -16.67
C GLU A 11 30.50 -13.75 -15.76
N HIS A 12 31.53 -13.07 -16.26
CA HIS A 12 32.31 -12.12 -15.47
C HIS A 12 31.54 -10.86 -15.04
N VAL A 13 30.58 -10.38 -15.83
CA VAL A 13 29.79 -9.17 -15.48
C VAL A 13 28.71 -9.50 -14.45
N GLU A 14 28.09 -10.69 -14.52
CA GLU A 14 27.12 -11.14 -13.49
C GLU A 14 27.82 -11.53 -12.17
N GLU A 15 29.05 -12.05 -12.22
CA GLU A 15 29.84 -12.37 -11.02
C GLU A 15 30.38 -11.13 -10.28
N GLU A 16 30.70 -10.04 -10.97
CA GLU A 16 31.18 -8.79 -10.34
C GLU A 16 30.05 -8.02 -9.62
N GLU A 17 28.84 -7.97 -10.21
CA GLU A 17 27.66 -7.37 -9.56
C GLU A 17 27.19 -8.20 -8.35
N ASP A 18 27.17 -9.55 -8.46
CA ASP A 18 26.79 -10.45 -7.35
C ASP A 18 27.81 -10.40 -6.19
N ARG A 19 29.09 -10.09 -6.44
CA ARG A 19 30.14 -10.01 -5.40
C ARG A 19 30.06 -8.72 -4.58
N GLN A 20 29.74 -7.60 -5.24
CA GLN A 20 29.53 -6.31 -4.57
C GLN A 20 28.29 -6.37 -3.65
N GLU A 21 27.22 -7.05 -4.08
CA GLU A 21 25.99 -7.21 -3.29
C GLU A 21 26.17 -8.17 -2.09
N TYR A 22 27.10 -9.12 -2.17
CA TYR A 22 27.41 -10.07 -1.09
C TYR A 22 28.24 -9.44 0.04
N GLU A 23 29.17 -8.53 -0.29
CA GLU A 23 29.99 -7.81 0.69
C GLU A 23 29.16 -6.82 1.52
N ASP A 24 28.23 -6.09 0.89
CA ASP A 24 27.33 -5.16 1.58
C ASP A 24 26.34 -5.87 2.54
N GLN A 25 25.93 -7.10 2.21
CA GLN A 25 25.01 -7.89 3.05
C GLN A 25 25.70 -8.53 4.28
N GLN A 26 26.98 -8.89 4.17
CA GLN A 26 27.73 -9.45 5.32
C GLN A 26 28.01 -8.39 6.39
N ASP A 27 28.29 -7.15 5.98
CA ASP A 27 28.50 -6.04 6.91
C ASP A 27 27.23 -5.71 7.70
N HIS A 28 26.06 -5.83 7.06
CA HIS A 28 24.76 -5.64 7.72
C HIS A 28 24.42 -6.77 8.70
N ALA A 29 24.68 -8.03 8.33
CA ALA A 29 24.36 -9.20 9.14
C ALA A 29 25.23 -9.33 10.41
N SER A 30 26.48 -8.85 10.38
CA SER A 30 27.38 -8.91 11.54
C SER A 30 26.96 -7.97 12.68
N SER A 31 26.20 -6.90 12.37
CA SER A 31 25.72 -5.91 13.34
C SER A 31 24.54 -6.38 14.19
N LEU A 32 23.85 -7.46 13.78
CA LEU A 32 22.60 -7.94 14.38
C LEU A 32 22.76 -9.12 15.35
N LEU A 33 23.95 -9.73 15.43
CA LEU A 33 24.17 -11.00 16.15
C LEU A 33 24.68 -10.87 17.60
N ARG A 34 24.61 -9.68 18.21
CA ARG A 34 24.92 -9.52 19.64
C ARG A 34 23.70 -9.03 20.43
N ARG A 35 22.77 -9.94 20.78
CA ARG A 35 21.91 -9.82 21.97
C ARG A 35 21.26 -11.17 22.30
N ASP A 36 21.45 -11.57 23.56
CA ASP A 36 21.16 -12.87 24.19
C ASP A 36 19.65 -13.09 24.42
N PRO A 37 19.05 -14.27 24.11
CA PRO A 37 17.64 -14.53 24.29
C PRO A 37 17.37 -15.36 25.56
N ALA A 38 17.20 -14.70 26.71
CA ALA A 38 16.65 -15.37 27.88
C ALA A 38 15.85 -14.42 28.78
N ARG A 39 14.64 -14.85 29.14
CA ARG A 39 13.67 -14.31 30.12
C ARG A 39 12.73 -13.22 29.57
N GLN A 40 11.42 -13.23 29.77
CA GLN A 40 10.50 -14.07 30.54
C GLN A 40 9.08 -13.68 30.08
N TRP A 41 8.30 -14.64 29.58
CA TRP A 41 6.85 -14.51 29.40
C TRP A 41 6.14 -15.22 30.57
N GLN A 42 4.93 -14.73 30.90
CA GLN A 42 3.90 -15.25 31.83
C GLN A 42 3.87 -14.67 33.26
N ASN A 43 2.84 -13.86 33.57
CA ASN A 43 1.65 -14.35 34.29
C ASN A 43 0.50 -13.31 34.32
N ARG A 44 -0.74 -13.82 34.20
CA ARG A 44 -2.05 -13.10 34.25
C ARG A 44 -2.36 -12.53 35.64
N GLN A 45 -3.30 -11.58 35.75
CA GLN A 45 -4.58 -11.75 36.48
C GLN A 45 -5.64 -10.74 36.01
N GLU A 46 -6.88 -11.23 35.87
CA GLU A 46 -8.12 -10.50 35.55
C GLU A 46 -8.60 -9.64 36.73
N THR A 47 -9.31 -8.54 36.44
CA THR A 47 -10.58 -8.21 37.13
C THR A 47 -11.47 -7.36 36.23
N SER A 48 -12.67 -7.88 35.97
CA SER A 48 -13.87 -7.20 35.48
C SER A 48 -14.35 -6.15 36.49
N ILE A 49 -14.80 -4.97 36.02
CA ILE A 49 -15.98 -4.24 36.52
C ILE A 49 -16.49 -3.33 35.40
N PHE A 50 -17.71 -3.63 34.94
CA PHE A 50 -18.54 -2.80 34.07
C PHE A 50 -19.33 -1.83 34.95
N CYS A 51 -19.38 -0.52 34.62
CA CYS A 51 -20.46 0.33 35.10
C CYS A 51 -20.69 1.53 34.18
N HIS A 52 -21.90 1.59 33.62
CA HIS A 52 -22.46 2.75 32.93
C HIS A 52 -22.49 3.97 33.85
N ARG A 53 -21.99 5.12 33.38
CA ARG A 53 -22.46 6.41 33.88
C ARG A 53 -22.35 7.50 32.81
N THR A 54 -23.51 7.91 32.31
CA THR A 54 -23.71 9.10 31.50
C THR A 54 -23.26 10.33 32.27
N VAL A 55 -22.31 11.09 31.71
CA VAL A 55 -21.97 12.44 32.17
C VAL A 55 -22.05 13.37 30.97
N THR A 56 -23.08 14.22 30.96
CA THR A 56 -23.18 15.38 30.09
C THR A 56 -22.19 16.43 30.59
N LEU A 57 -21.13 16.70 29.84
CA LEU A 57 -20.21 17.80 30.08
C LEU A 57 -20.32 18.80 28.92
N VAL A 58 -20.88 19.96 29.23
CA VAL A 58 -20.80 21.16 28.39
C VAL A 58 -19.36 21.68 28.50
N ALA A 59 -18.58 21.56 27.43
CA ALA A 59 -17.24 22.11 27.37
C ALA A 59 -17.29 23.56 26.84
N VAL A 60 -16.90 24.48 27.71
CA VAL A 60 -16.63 25.89 27.41
C VAL A 60 -15.31 26.00 26.62
N SER A 61 -15.30 26.91 25.65
CA SER A 61 -14.22 27.31 24.73
C SER A 61 -12.78 27.03 25.21
N GLY A 62 -12.09 26.14 24.48
CA GLY A 62 -10.69 25.78 24.71
C GLY A 62 -9.70 26.66 23.96
N THR A 63 -8.71 27.17 24.69
CA THR A 63 -7.42 27.67 24.18
C THR A 63 -6.73 26.66 23.24
N PRO A 64 -5.94 27.12 22.24
CA PRO A 64 -5.35 26.22 21.24
C PRO A 64 -4.36 25.26 21.90
N ARG A 65 -4.64 23.95 21.80
CA ARG A 65 -3.68 22.90 22.13
C ARG A 65 -2.74 22.76 20.94
N ILE A 66 -1.51 23.20 21.07
CA ILE A 66 -0.43 22.80 20.16
C ILE A 66 0.37 21.74 20.91
N SER A 67 -0.19 20.53 20.97
CA SER A 67 0.55 19.35 21.42
C SER A 67 1.09 18.66 20.18
N GLY A 68 2.36 18.25 20.16
CA GLY A 68 2.92 17.43 19.10
C GLY A 68 2.32 16.01 19.01
N ARG A 69 1.16 15.76 19.65
CA ARG A 69 0.47 14.49 19.73
C ARG A 69 -0.87 14.58 19.00
N LEU A 70 -1.16 13.58 18.18
CA LEU A 70 -2.42 13.45 17.45
C LEU A 70 -3.50 12.92 18.43
N GLU A 71 -4.44 13.77 18.83
CA GLU A 71 -5.55 13.44 19.74
C GLU A 71 -6.91 13.48 19.03
N LYS A 72 -7.20 14.53 18.25
CA LYS A 72 -8.47 14.72 17.55
C LYS A 72 -8.34 14.61 16.04
N VAL A 73 -9.08 13.67 15.45
CA VAL A 73 -9.10 13.41 14.01
C VAL A 73 -10.50 13.62 13.47
N VAL A 74 -10.64 14.50 12.48
CA VAL A 74 -11.94 14.87 11.93
C VAL A 74 -11.98 14.65 10.43
N VAL A 75 -13.04 13.98 9.96
CA VAL A 75 -13.22 13.59 8.56
C VAL A 75 -14.48 14.30 8.02
N PRO A 76 -14.32 15.40 7.27
CA PRO A 76 -15.44 16.05 6.62
C PRO A 76 -15.95 15.22 5.44
N LEU A 77 -17.24 14.92 5.44
CA LEU A 77 -17.94 14.20 4.39
C LEU A 77 -18.64 15.17 3.45
N LEU A 78 -18.32 15.03 2.17
CA LEU A 78 -18.97 15.73 1.07
C LEU A 78 -19.92 14.76 0.34
N PRO A 79 -20.94 15.28 -0.37
CA PRO A 79 -21.76 14.45 -1.24
C PRO A 79 -20.89 13.62 -2.20
N TYR A 80 -21.29 12.38 -2.42
CA TYR A 80 -20.59 11.40 -3.25
C TYR A 80 -19.18 11.04 -2.75
N VAL A 81 -18.99 11.06 -1.43
CA VAL A 81 -17.78 10.52 -0.80
C VAL A 81 -17.56 9.05 -1.21
N GLU A 82 -16.30 8.71 -1.50
CA GLU A 82 -15.89 7.34 -1.73
C GLU A 82 -15.73 6.59 -0.41
N THR A 83 -16.34 5.41 -0.36
CA THR A 83 -16.51 4.66 0.87
C THR A 83 -15.24 3.94 1.30
N PHE A 84 -14.35 3.64 0.36
CA PHE A 84 -13.08 2.99 0.65
C PHE A 84 -12.16 3.94 1.44
N GLU A 85 -11.93 5.16 0.95
CA GLU A 85 -11.12 6.17 1.64
C GLU A 85 -11.72 6.55 2.99
N LEU A 86 -13.05 6.69 3.08
CA LEU A 86 -13.71 6.85 4.37
C LEU A 86 -13.44 5.66 5.30
N GLY A 87 -13.57 4.43 4.80
CA GLY A 87 -13.27 3.21 5.54
C GLY A 87 -11.83 3.16 6.05
N VAL A 88 -10.85 3.61 5.25
CA VAL A 88 -9.45 3.71 5.67
C VAL A 88 -9.29 4.68 6.85
N ALA A 89 -9.93 5.85 6.79
CA ALA A 89 -9.90 6.82 7.89
C ALA A 89 -10.50 6.24 9.17
N CYS A 90 -11.67 5.60 9.07
CA CYS A 90 -12.34 4.94 10.18
C CYS A 90 -11.49 3.79 10.76
N GLU A 91 -10.86 2.99 9.91
CA GLU A 91 -10.03 1.87 10.34
C GLU A 91 -8.78 2.36 11.08
N VAL A 92 -8.06 3.34 10.55
CA VAL A 92 -6.80 3.79 11.18
C VAL A 92 -7.05 4.62 12.44
N PHE A 93 -8.03 5.54 12.40
CA PHE A 93 -8.21 6.54 13.46
C PHE A 93 -9.51 6.35 14.28
N GLY A 94 -10.54 5.72 13.72
CA GLY A 94 -11.84 5.58 14.39
C GLY A 94 -11.99 4.33 15.27
N PHE A 95 -11.16 3.30 15.06
CA PHE A 95 -11.27 2.05 15.79
C PHE A 95 -10.47 2.09 17.11
N ASP A 96 -11.13 1.79 18.24
CA ASP A 96 -10.49 1.72 19.55
C ASP A 96 -9.60 0.47 19.66
N ARG A 97 -8.31 0.70 19.90
CA ARG A 97 -7.29 -0.35 20.10
C ARG A 97 -6.54 -0.17 21.42
N SER A 98 -7.16 0.48 22.39
CA SER A 98 -6.58 0.71 23.72
C SER A 98 -6.19 -0.59 24.44
N ASP A 99 -6.94 -1.69 24.21
CA ASP A 99 -6.60 -3.03 24.69
C ASP A 99 -5.24 -3.56 24.20
N ASP A 100 -4.75 -3.07 23.07
CA ASP A 100 -3.42 -3.40 22.52
C ASP A 100 -2.32 -2.43 23.01
N GLY A 101 -2.65 -1.51 23.92
CA GLY A 101 -1.77 -0.43 24.36
C GLY A 101 -1.57 0.68 23.33
N LEU A 102 -2.47 0.80 22.35
CA LEU A 102 -2.44 1.86 21.34
C LEU A 102 -3.21 3.11 21.79
N PRO A 103 -2.84 4.30 21.29
CA PRO A 103 -3.58 5.52 21.56
C PRO A 103 -4.98 5.47 20.93
N THR A 104 -5.93 6.11 21.59
CA THR A 104 -7.26 6.37 21.07
C THR A 104 -7.33 7.79 20.50
N TYR A 105 -8.21 7.99 19.53
CA TYR A 105 -8.43 9.29 18.92
C TYR A 105 -9.86 9.75 19.19
N ASP A 106 -10.03 11.04 19.45
CA ASP A 106 -11.32 11.71 19.38
C ASP A 106 -11.70 11.85 17.90
N PHE A 107 -12.33 10.79 17.37
CA PHE A 107 -12.61 10.63 15.94
C PHE A 107 -14.04 11.05 15.61
N HIS A 108 -14.19 11.98 14.66
CA HIS A 108 -15.51 12.46 14.23
C HIS A 108 -15.65 12.51 12.71
N LEU A 109 -16.81 12.07 12.24
CA LEU A 109 -17.30 12.39 10.90
C LEU A 109 -18.13 13.67 11.00
N VAL A 110 -17.92 14.62 10.09
CA VAL A 110 -18.68 15.89 10.06
C VAL A 110 -19.22 16.17 8.67
N ALA A 111 -20.31 16.91 8.58
CA ALA A 111 -20.87 17.37 7.30
C ALA A 111 -21.18 18.87 7.34
N ALA A 112 -21.29 19.49 6.17
CA ALA A 112 -21.73 20.88 6.03
C ALA A 112 -23.25 21.05 6.11
N SER A 113 -24.00 19.95 6.20
CA SER A 113 -25.46 19.90 6.21
C SER A 113 -25.93 18.90 7.27
N THR A 114 -27.13 19.13 7.81
CA THR A 114 -27.83 18.20 8.70
C THR A 114 -28.54 17.07 7.95
N GLU A 115 -28.59 17.15 6.62
CA GLU A 115 -29.15 16.09 5.77
C GLU A 115 -28.16 14.93 5.62
N PRO A 116 -28.64 13.67 5.54
CA PRO A 116 -27.78 12.52 5.32
C PRO A 116 -26.90 12.68 4.07
N VAL A 117 -25.61 12.36 4.20
CA VAL A 117 -24.65 12.45 3.11
C VAL A 117 -24.82 11.26 2.17
N ARG A 118 -25.18 11.54 0.92
CA ARG A 118 -25.28 10.50 -0.12
C ARG A 118 -23.90 10.05 -0.55
N THR A 119 -23.64 8.75 -0.54
CA THR A 119 -22.42 8.14 -1.09
C THR A 119 -22.57 7.86 -2.58
N ARG A 120 -21.44 7.65 -3.28
CA ARG A 120 -21.43 7.24 -4.69
C ARG A 120 -22.21 5.94 -4.95
N PHE A 121 -22.28 5.05 -3.97
CA PHE A 121 -22.89 3.73 -4.09
C PHE A 121 -24.40 3.70 -3.79
N GLY A 122 -25.03 4.87 -3.70
CA GLY A 122 -26.49 4.99 -3.64
C GLY A 122 -27.12 4.86 -2.25
N TYR A 123 -26.32 4.66 -1.20
CA TYR A 123 -26.79 4.74 0.19
C TYR A 123 -26.37 6.05 0.85
N THR A 124 -27.04 6.42 1.93
CA THR A 124 -26.77 7.63 2.71
C THR A 124 -26.11 7.30 4.04
N ILE A 125 -25.31 8.25 4.56
CA ILE A 125 -24.69 8.21 5.88
C ILE A 125 -25.29 9.34 6.70
N ASP A 126 -25.86 9.01 7.85
CA ASP A 126 -26.32 10.00 8.82
C ASP A 126 -25.11 10.55 9.60
N VAL A 127 -24.94 11.87 9.59
CA VAL A 127 -23.78 12.55 10.18
C VAL A 127 -24.27 13.65 11.12
N PRO A 128 -24.36 13.38 12.43
CA PRO A 128 -24.98 14.30 13.38
C PRO A 128 -24.09 15.50 13.76
N HIS A 129 -22.86 15.57 13.25
CA HIS A 129 -21.88 16.60 13.59
C HIS A 129 -21.61 17.55 12.43
N MET A 130 -21.44 18.82 12.77
CA MET A 130 -21.20 19.92 11.82
C MET A 130 -19.71 20.29 11.76
N LEU A 131 -19.37 21.19 10.83
CA LEU A 131 -17.99 21.64 10.55
C LEU A 131 -17.29 22.30 11.75
N ASP A 132 -17.98 22.68 12.82
CA ASP A 132 -17.38 23.33 13.99
C ASP A 132 -16.38 22.43 14.74
N LEU A 133 -16.50 21.10 14.61
CA LEU A 133 -15.49 20.19 15.20
C LEU A 133 -14.13 20.26 14.49
N LEU A 134 -14.01 20.97 13.37
CA LEU A 134 -12.73 21.23 12.69
C LEU A 134 -11.89 22.32 13.41
N ASP A 135 -12.50 23.12 14.30
CA ASP A 135 -11.88 24.29 14.94
C ASP A 135 -10.77 23.94 15.94
N ASP A 136 -10.75 22.70 16.42
CA ASP A 136 -9.79 22.17 17.39
C ASP A 136 -9.23 20.81 16.94
N ALA A 137 -9.46 20.40 15.69
CA ALA A 137 -8.89 19.19 15.12
C ALA A 137 -7.35 19.28 15.00
N ASP A 138 -6.65 18.19 15.34
CA ASP A 138 -5.20 18.05 15.14
C ASP A 138 -4.88 17.56 13.71
N LEU A 139 -5.78 16.73 13.17
CA LEU A 139 -5.76 16.22 11.80
C LEU A 139 -7.15 16.34 11.18
N ILE A 140 -7.22 16.98 10.02
CA ILE A 140 -8.38 16.94 9.14
C ILE A 140 -8.04 16.04 7.95
N LEU A 141 -8.80 14.97 7.74
CA LEU A 141 -8.55 14.01 6.67
C LEU A 141 -9.70 14.02 5.66
N LEU A 142 -9.40 14.49 4.45
CA LEU A 142 -10.34 14.57 3.33
C LEU A 142 -10.36 13.26 2.55
N PRO A 143 -11.46 12.50 2.60
CA PRO A 143 -11.63 11.33 1.75
C PRO A 143 -11.82 11.75 0.28
N ALA A 144 -11.77 10.75 -0.60
CA ALA A 144 -12.04 10.99 -2.02
C ALA A 144 -13.50 11.41 -2.23
N VAL A 145 -13.70 12.28 -3.21
CA VAL A 145 -15.01 12.68 -3.72
C VAL A 145 -15.10 12.36 -5.20
N ASP A 146 -16.25 11.91 -5.67
CA ASP A 146 -16.44 11.59 -7.08
C ASP A 146 -16.21 12.81 -8.00
N SER A 147 -15.97 12.54 -9.28
CA SER A 147 -15.90 13.48 -10.40
C SER A 147 -17.05 14.51 -10.50
N GLU A 148 -18.27 14.17 -10.06
CA GLU A 148 -19.36 15.15 -9.89
C GLU A 148 -19.13 16.11 -8.70
N GLY A 149 -18.40 15.65 -7.68
CA GLY A 149 -17.91 16.44 -6.56
C GLY A 149 -16.57 17.17 -6.86
N ILE A 150 -15.80 16.71 -7.83
CA ILE A 150 -14.64 17.44 -8.35
C ILE A 150 -15.16 18.63 -9.17
N GLY A 151 -15.27 19.79 -8.53
CA GLY A 151 -15.95 20.97 -9.08
C GLY A 151 -17.26 21.31 -8.38
N LEU A 152 -17.44 20.87 -7.13
CA LEU A 152 -18.43 21.47 -6.23
C LEU A 152 -18.31 22.99 -6.29
N ASP A 153 -19.47 23.64 -6.33
CA ASP A 153 -19.63 25.09 -6.30
C ASP A 153 -18.74 25.70 -5.20
N GLU A 154 -17.90 26.66 -5.60
CA GLU A 154 -16.96 27.34 -4.70
C GLU A 154 -17.71 27.94 -3.49
N GLU A 155 -18.91 28.48 -3.71
CA GLU A 155 -19.73 29.06 -2.64
C GLU A 155 -20.14 28.00 -1.62
N ARG A 156 -20.42 26.77 -2.07
CA ARG A 156 -20.81 25.66 -1.19
C ARG A 156 -19.61 25.05 -0.45
N LEU A 157 -18.42 25.09 -1.06
CA LEU A 157 -17.19 24.60 -0.45
C LEU A 157 -16.55 25.60 0.51
N GLU A 158 -16.82 26.89 0.35
CA GLU A 158 -16.13 27.96 1.09
C GLU A 158 -16.18 27.80 2.62
N PRO A 159 -17.31 27.41 3.26
CA PRO A 159 -17.32 27.16 4.71
C PRO A 159 -16.33 26.10 5.15
N LEU A 160 -16.18 25.02 4.37
CA LEU A 160 -15.17 23.99 4.63
C LEU A 160 -13.77 24.53 4.35
N CYS A 161 -13.55 25.19 3.21
CA CYS A 161 -12.25 25.75 2.83
C CYS A 161 -11.72 26.74 3.87
N ALA A 162 -12.59 27.60 4.42
CA ALA A 162 -12.25 28.52 5.50
C ALA A 162 -11.78 27.79 6.76
N LYS A 163 -12.47 26.71 7.17
CA LYS A 163 -12.07 25.87 8.31
C LYS A 163 -10.74 25.15 8.05
N LEU A 164 -10.50 24.68 6.82
CA LEU A 164 -9.22 24.05 6.44
C LEU A 164 -8.05 25.04 6.53
N ARG A 165 -8.21 26.26 6.01
CA ARG A 165 -7.21 27.33 6.12
C ARG A 165 -6.93 27.67 7.58
N ALA A 166 -7.99 27.89 8.38
CA ALA A 166 -7.84 28.18 9.80
C ALA A 166 -7.16 27.06 10.59
N ALA A 167 -7.39 25.80 10.23
CA ALA A 167 -6.72 24.65 10.83
C ALA A 167 -5.21 24.65 10.52
N VAL A 168 -4.83 24.92 9.27
CA VAL A 168 -3.42 25.06 8.88
C VAL A 168 -2.75 26.23 9.60
N ASP A 169 -3.42 27.39 9.68
CA ASP A 169 -2.90 28.58 10.39
C ASP A 169 -2.69 28.32 11.89
N ARG A 170 -3.52 27.45 12.49
CA ARG A 170 -3.37 26.97 13.87
C ARG A 170 -2.20 25.98 14.06
N GLY A 171 -1.68 25.41 12.98
CA GLY A 171 -0.64 24.39 13.00
C GLY A 171 -1.17 22.94 13.00
N ALA A 172 -2.46 22.74 12.71
CA ALA A 172 -3.02 21.40 12.49
C ALA A 172 -2.58 20.84 11.13
N ARG A 173 -2.64 19.51 10.99
CA ARG A 173 -2.38 18.83 9.73
C ARG A 173 -3.66 18.73 8.92
N VAL A 174 -3.55 18.93 7.61
CA VAL A 174 -4.64 18.64 6.68
C VAL A 174 -4.13 17.64 5.65
N ALA A 175 -4.82 16.52 5.54
CA ALA A 175 -4.46 15.43 4.65
C ALA A 175 -5.60 15.16 3.67
N SER A 176 -5.29 14.68 2.47
CA SER A 176 -6.29 14.20 1.52
C SER A 176 -5.91 12.88 0.87
N MET A 177 -6.92 12.06 0.57
CA MET A 177 -6.78 10.85 -0.24
C MET A 177 -7.46 11.03 -1.59
N CYS A 178 -6.82 10.53 -2.65
CA CYS A 178 -7.36 10.55 -4.01
C CYS A 178 -7.75 11.97 -4.43
N THR A 179 -8.97 12.14 -4.88
CA THR A 179 -9.60 13.39 -5.34
C THR A 179 -9.96 14.35 -4.22
N GLY A 180 -9.78 13.99 -2.94
CA GLY A 180 -9.86 14.94 -1.83
C GLY A 180 -8.87 16.11 -2.00
N ALA A 181 -7.79 15.90 -2.76
CA ALA A 181 -6.82 16.93 -3.11
C ALA A 181 -7.44 18.13 -3.86
N PHE A 182 -8.57 17.95 -4.57
CA PHE A 182 -9.24 19.06 -5.24
C PHE A 182 -9.87 20.04 -4.25
N VAL A 183 -10.29 19.58 -3.08
CA VAL A 183 -10.80 20.43 -1.99
C VAL A 183 -9.64 21.22 -1.37
N LEU A 184 -8.47 20.61 -1.23
CA LEU A 184 -7.25 21.33 -0.81
C LEU A 184 -6.84 22.40 -1.81
N GLY A 185 -6.93 22.10 -3.10
CA GLY A 185 -6.68 23.08 -4.16
C GLY A 185 -7.66 24.25 -4.10
N ALA A 186 -8.96 23.97 -3.93
CA ALA A 186 -9.99 25.00 -3.80
C ALA A 186 -9.78 25.88 -2.54
N ALA A 187 -9.22 25.29 -1.47
CA ALA A 187 -8.86 26.03 -0.28
C ALA A 187 -7.60 26.91 -0.44
N GLY A 188 -6.87 26.80 -1.56
CA GLY A 188 -5.57 27.45 -1.79
C GLY A 188 -4.41 26.77 -1.04
N LEU A 189 -4.65 25.59 -0.46
CA LEU A 189 -3.67 24.92 0.40
C LEU A 189 -2.59 24.17 -0.39
N LEU A 190 -2.75 24.03 -1.71
CA LEU A 190 -1.75 23.40 -2.58
C LEU A 190 -0.80 24.40 -3.26
N ASP A 191 -1.01 25.70 -3.08
CA ASP A 191 -0.24 26.74 -3.76
C ASP A 191 1.26 26.66 -3.42
N GLY A 192 2.09 26.43 -4.43
CA GLY A 192 3.54 26.32 -4.29
C GLY A 192 4.03 25.03 -3.64
N ARG A 193 3.14 24.11 -3.25
CA ARG A 193 3.47 22.87 -2.53
C ARG A 193 3.60 21.68 -3.45
N ARG A 194 4.43 20.71 -3.05
CA ARG A 194 4.42 19.38 -3.64
C ARG A 194 3.16 18.66 -3.20
N CYS A 195 2.48 18.03 -4.15
CA CYS A 195 1.28 17.27 -3.85
C CYS A 195 1.09 16.13 -4.86
N THR A 196 0.20 15.21 -4.54
CA THR A 196 -0.24 14.16 -5.44
C THR A 196 -1.75 13.94 -5.33
N THR A 197 -2.30 13.20 -6.28
CA THR A 197 -3.67 12.69 -6.29
C THR A 197 -3.66 11.41 -7.11
N HIS A 198 -4.81 10.76 -7.28
CA HIS A 198 -4.89 9.59 -8.14
C HIS A 198 -4.39 9.93 -9.56
N TRP A 199 -3.54 9.09 -10.14
CA TRP A 199 -2.89 9.34 -11.44
C TRP A 199 -3.86 9.74 -12.56
N MET A 200 -5.09 9.19 -12.56
CA MET A 200 -6.17 9.52 -13.50
C MET A 200 -6.61 11.00 -13.43
N HIS A 201 -6.41 11.65 -12.29
CA HIS A 201 -6.87 13.00 -12.01
C HIS A 201 -5.72 14.01 -11.87
N ALA A 202 -4.47 13.55 -11.83
CA ALA A 202 -3.31 14.42 -11.60
C ALA A 202 -3.17 15.54 -12.65
N ASP A 203 -3.40 15.23 -13.94
CA ASP A 203 -3.40 16.23 -15.00
C ASP A 203 -4.51 17.27 -14.82
N ARG A 204 -5.67 16.84 -14.33
CA ARG A 204 -6.79 17.74 -14.07
C ARG A 204 -6.48 18.65 -12.88
N LEU A 205 -5.90 18.10 -11.81
CA LEU A 205 -5.48 18.87 -10.64
C LEU A 205 -4.45 19.94 -11.02
N ALA A 206 -3.42 19.58 -11.78
CA ALA A 206 -2.38 20.50 -12.23
C ALA A 206 -2.93 21.61 -13.14
N ARG A 207 -3.94 21.31 -13.97
CA ARG A 207 -4.60 22.34 -14.80
C ARG A 207 -5.48 23.29 -13.98
N MET A 208 -6.19 22.78 -12.98
CA MET A 208 -7.09 23.59 -12.15
C MET A 208 -6.32 24.46 -11.14
N TYR A 209 -5.19 23.97 -10.63
CA TYR A 209 -4.36 24.65 -9.65
C TYR A 209 -2.91 24.73 -10.16
N PRO A 210 -2.58 25.66 -11.09
CA PRO A 210 -1.30 25.69 -11.78
C PRO A 210 -0.08 25.98 -10.90
N THR A 211 -0.30 26.54 -9.72
CA THR A 211 0.69 26.82 -8.68
C THR A 211 1.10 25.57 -7.89
N ALA A 212 0.30 24.50 -7.94
CA ALA A 212 0.58 23.26 -7.25
C ALA A 212 1.63 22.43 -8.01
N GLN A 213 2.62 21.89 -7.30
CA GLN A 213 3.64 21.01 -7.86
C GLN A 213 3.16 19.55 -7.81
N VAL A 214 2.30 19.18 -8.76
CA VAL A 214 1.66 17.86 -8.81
C VAL A 214 2.63 16.78 -9.29
N ASP A 215 2.96 15.84 -8.41
CA ASP A 215 3.74 14.64 -8.69
C ASP A 215 2.81 13.45 -8.94
N ARG A 216 2.94 12.81 -10.11
CA ARG A 216 2.05 11.72 -10.57
C ARG A 216 2.57 10.34 -10.16
N ASP A 217 3.84 10.26 -9.80
CA ASP A 217 4.59 9.01 -9.72
C ASP A 217 4.92 8.65 -8.26
N VAL A 218 4.10 9.11 -7.31
CA VAL A 218 4.28 8.88 -5.87
C VAL A 218 2.97 8.44 -5.22
N LEU A 219 3.06 7.55 -4.23
CA LEU A 219 1.89 7.10 -3.46
C LEU A 219 1.32 8.21 -2.60
N TYR A 220 2.20 8.95 -1.92
CA TYR A 220 1.84 10.10 -1.11
C TYR A 220 2.97 11.13 -1.05
N VAL A 221 2.59 12.37 -0.78
CA VAL A 221 3.49 13.48 -0.49
C VAL A 221 3.17 14.02 0.89
N ASP A 222 4.23 14.15 1.70
CA ASP A 222 4.21 14.89 2.97
C ASP A 222 4.92 16.24 2.74
N ASP A 223 4.13 17.30 2.59
CA ASP A 223 4.59 18.70 2.51
C ASP A 223 3.96 19.48 3.67
N HIS A 224 4.35 19.07 4.90
CA HIS A 224 3.79 19.58 6.16
C HIS A 224 3.54 21.10 6.12
N PRO A 225 2.35 21.57 6.51
CA PRO A 225 1.27 20.85 7.19
C PRO A 225 0.26 20.14 6.28
N VAL A 226 0.50 20.10 4.97
CA VAL A 226 -0.44 19.53 3.98
C VAL A 226 0.09 18.21 3.44
N LEU A 227 -0.72 17.16 3.52
CA LEU A 227 -0.37 15.82 3.05
C LEU A 227 -1.36 15.35 2.00
N THR A 228 -0.89 14.66 0.97
CA THR A 228 -1.75 14.19 -0.12
C THR A 228 -1.36 12.79 -0.55
N ALA A 229 -2.34 11.98 -0.94
CA ALA A 229 -2.12 10.61 -1.42
C ALA A 229 -2.93 10.32 -2.68
N ALA A 230 -2.43 9.36 -3.46
CA ALA A 230 -3.09 8.84 -4.65
C ALA A 230 -4.50 8.28 -4.39
N GLY A 231 -4.82 7.90 -3.15
CA GLY A 231 -6.06 7.20 -2.81
C GLY A 231 -5.92 5.68 -2.86
N THR A 232 -7.04 4.98 -2.67
CA THR A 232 -7.11 3.52 -2.56
C THR A 232 -6.09 3.00 -1.54
N ALA A 233 -5.26 2.01 -1.90
CA ALA A 233 -4.23 1.47 -1.01
C ALA A 233 -3.21 2.54 -0.55
N ALA A 234 -2.93 3.58 -1.35
CA ALA A 234 -2.03 4.65 -0.96
C ALA A 234 -2.59 5.53 0.17
N GLY A 235 -3.91 5.53 0.36
CA GLY A 235 -4.54 6.17 1.52
C GLY A 235 -4.16 5.49 2.84
N ILE A 236 -4.04 4.16 2.84
CA ILE A 236 -3.55 3.39 4.00
C ILE A 236 -2.10 3.79 4.29
N ASP A 237 -1.28 3.83 3.24
CA ASP A 237 0.14 4.19 3.35
C ASP A 237 0.31 5.60 3.97
N LEU A 238 -0.47 6.59 3.52
CA LEU A 238 -0.45 7.95 4.09
C LEU A 238 -0.92 7.99 5.54
N CYS A 239 -2.03 7.31 5.88
CA CYS A 239 -2.55 7.30 7.25
C CYS A 239 -1.54 6.66 8.23
N LEU A 240 -0.93 5.55 7.84
CA LEU A 240 0.12 4.90 8.64
C LEU A 240 1.39 5.76 8.74
N HIS A 241 1.75 6.49 7.67
CA HIS A 241 2.85 7.46 7.68
C HIS A 241 2.59 8.60 8.67
N ILE A 242 1.38 9.13 8.73
CA ILE A 242 0.98 10.16 9.70
C ILE A 242 1.12 9.63 11.13
N VAL A 243 0.56 8.45 11.42
CA VAL A 243 0.69 7.82 12.74
C VAL A 243 2.15 7.60 13.10
N ARG A 244 2.96 7.09 12.16
CA ARG A 244 4.39 6.85 12.37
C ARG A 244 5.15 8.12 12.72
N THR A 245 4.83 9.21 12.04
CA THR A 245 5.51 10.50 12.19
C THR A 245 5.13 11.18 13.52
N VAL A 246 3.86 11.06 13.94
CA VAL A 246 3.36 11.77 15.13
C VAL A 246 3.41 10.93 16.40
N GLN A 247 3.19 9.62 16.31
CA GLN A 247 3.08 8.71 17.45
C GLN A 247 4.13 7.59 17.46
N GLY A 248 4.98 7.52 16.43
CA GLY A 248 6.12 6.61 16.36
C GLY A 248 5.84 5.30 15.64
N ALA A 249 6.92 4.66 15.20
CA ALA A 249 6.88 3.47 14.36
C ALA A 249 6.23 2.24 15.03
N GLN A 250 6.33 2.11 16.37
CA GLN A 250 5.71 0.99 17.08
C GLN A 250 4.19 1.03 16.98
N VAL A 251 3.58 2.21 17.12
CA VAL A 251 2.13 2.40 17.02
C VAL A 251 1.67 2.08 15.60
N ALA A 252 2.29 2.71 14.60
CA ALA A 252 1.98 2.49 13.18
C ALA A 252 2.10 1.01 12.78
N ASN A 253 3.19 0.33 13.18
CA ASN A 253 3.39 -1.09 12.88
C ASN A 253 2.34 -1.99 13.53
N THR A 254 1.81 -1.61 14.69
CA THR A 254 0.79 -2.41 15.39
C THR A 254 -0.57 -2.26 14.72
N ILE A 255 -0.93 -1.03 14.32
CA ILE A 255 -2.13 -0.77 13.51
C ILE A 255 -2.04 -1.52 12.17
N ALA A 256 -0.90 -1.43 11.46
CA ALA A 256 -0.70 -2.12 10.18
C ALA A 256 -0.87 -3.65 10.30
N ARG A 257 -0.32 -4.26 11.36
CA ARG A 257 -0.50 -5.70 11.62
C ARG A 257 -1.96 -6.08 11.87
N ARG A 258 -2.70 -5.26 12.62
CA ARG A 258 -4.15 -5.45 12.87
C ARG A 258 -4.96 -5.35 11.58
N MET A 259 -4.58 -4.43 10.70
CA MET A 259 -5.19 -4.25 9.38
C MET A 259 -4.78 -5.30 8.34
N VAL A 260 -3.80 -6.18 8.66
CA VAL A 260 -3.24 -7.18 7.76
C VAL A 260 -2.63 -6.54 6.49
N VAL A 261 -1.97 -5.39 6.67
CA VAL A 261 -1.26 -4.67 5.59
C VAL A 261 0.24 -4.62 5.88
N PRO A 262 1.09 -4.46 4.84
CA PRO A 262 2.52 -4.24 5.06
C PRO A 262 2.76 -3.04 5.99
N PRO A 263 3.78 -3.09 6.86
CA PRO A 263 4.02 -2.06 7.86
C PRO A 263 4.36 -0.69 7.27
N HIS A 264 4.93 -0.65 6.06
CA HIS A 264 5.23 0.59 5.35
C HIS A 264 5.52 0.30 3.87
N ARG A 265 4.91 1.11 2.99
CA ARG A 265 5.42 1.35 1.64
C ARG A 265 5.94 2.78 1.59
N ASP A 266 7.12 2.95 1.01
CA ASP A 266 7.72 4.28 0.89
C ASP A 266 6.84 5.17 -0.01
N GLY A 267 6.63 6.42 0.39
CA GLY A 267 5.79 7.36 -0.35
C GLY A 267 6.33 7.65 -1.75
N GLY A 268 7.65 7.56 -1.92
CA GLY A 268 8.32 7.68 -3.21
C GLY A 268 8.13 6.47 -4.14
N GLN A 269 7.43 5.42 -3.70
CA GLN A 269 7.05 4.33 -4.58
C GLN A 269 6.08 4.84 -5.65
N ALA A 270 6.25 4.41 -6.89
CA ALA A 270 5.33 4.76 -7.96
C ALA A 270 3.91 4.25 -7.67
N GLN A 271 2.91 5.09 -7.99
CA GLN A 271 1.56 4.57 -8.21
C GLN A 271 1.62 3.50 -9.31
N TYR A 272 0.68 2.56 -9.33
CA TYR A 272 0.50 1.72 -10.50
C TYR A 272 -0.06 2.59 -11.64
N VAL A 273 0.82 3.36 -12.28
CA VAL A 273 0.52 4.20 -13.42
C VAL A 273 0.53 3.28 -14.64
N ALA A 274 -0.65 2.82 -15.04
CA ALA A 274 -0.85 2.39 -16.41
C ALA A 274 -0.71 3.64 -17.28
N MET A 275 0.52 4.01 -17.64
CA MET A 275 0.76 5.05 -18.64
C MET A 275 -0.09 4.69 -19.86
N PRO A 276 -1.02 5.55 -20.33
CA PRO A 276 -1.87 5.22 -21.46
C PRO A 276 -0.96 4.94 -22.65
N LEU A 277 -0.74 3.66 -22.93
CA LEU A 277 -0.23 3.25 -24.21
C LEU A 277 -1.31 3.66 -25.22
N PRO A 278 -0.94 4.19 -26.39
CA PRO A 278 -1.90 4.41 -27.46
C PRO A 278 -2.76 3.15 -27.58
N GLU A 279 -4.10 3.33 -27.56
CA GLU A 279 -5.07 2.23 -27.61
C GLU A 279 -4.76 1.32 -28.80
N CYS A 280 -4.03 0.24 -28.53
CA CYS A 280 -3.89 -0.86 -29.45
C CYS A 280 -5.01 -1.82 -29.06
N LYS A 281 -6.02 -1.93 -29.93
CA LYS A 281 -7.28 -2.67 -29.73
C LYS A 281 -7.13 -4.19 -29.62
N ASP A 282 -6.00 -4.68 -29.11
CA ASP A 282 -5.73 -6.12 -29.06
C ASP A 282 -5.73 -6.63 -27.62
N GLU A 283 -6.73 -7.45 -27.34
CA GLU A 283 -6.89 -8.54 -26.35
C GLU A 283 -5.97 -8.52 -25.11
N SER A 284 -6.56 -8.63 -23.91
CA SER A 284 -5.87 -8.78 -22.62
C SER A 284 -4.77 -9.86 -22.68
N LEU A 285 -3.71 -9.73 -21.87
CA LEU A 285 -2.70 -10.78 -21.71
C LEU A 285 -3.22 -12.00 -20.94
N ALA A 286 -4.43 -11.99 -20.38
CA ALA A 286 -4.99 -13.09 -19.61
C ALA A 286 -4.93 -14.46 -20.33
N PRO A 287 -5.35 -14.61 -21.61
CA PRO A 287 -5.24 -15.90 -22.32
C PRO A 287 -3.78 -16.34 -22.51
N LEU A 288 -2.84 -15.39 -22.62
CA LEU A 288 -1.42 -15.69 -22.69
C LEU A 288 -0.88 -16.15 -21.33
N LEU A 289 -1.30 -15.53 -20.23
CA LEU A 289 -0.90 -15.92 -18.87
C LEU A 289 -1.42 -17.32 -18.51
N ASP A 290 -2.65 -17.65 -18.92
CA ASP A 290 -3.21 -18.99 -18.77
C ASP A 290 -2.37 -20.01 -19.56
N TRP A 291 -2.09 -19.73 -20.83
CA TRP A 291 -1.22 -20.57 -21.63
C TRP A 291 0.19 -20.73 -21.04
N MET A 292 0.80 -19.64 -20.57
CA MET A 292 2.12 -19.69 -19.93
C MET A 292 2.11 -20.56 -18.67
N SER A 293 1.02 -20.52 -17.88
CA SER A 293 0.84 -21.31 -16.67
C SER A 293 0.71 -22.82 -16.96
N GLU A 294 0.19 -23.17 -18.13
CA GLU A 294 0.11 -24.55 -18.62
C GLU A 294 1.44 -25.07 -19.21
N HIS A 295 2.38 -24.18 -19.54
CA HIS A 295 3.61 -24.48 -20.29
C HIS A 295 4.89 -24.09 -19.52
N LEU A 296 4.84 -24.14 -18.19
CA LEU A 296 5.94 -23.73 -17.31
C LEU A 296 7.21 -24.59 -17.51
N ASP A 297 7.06 -25.81 -18.01
CA ASP A 297 8.13 -26.76 -18.35
C ASP A 297 9.03 -26.29 -19.51
N ARG A 298 8.55 -25.36 -20.34
CA ARG A 298 9.23 -24.95 -21.57
C ARG A 298 10.07 -23.69 -21.41
N GLU A 299 11.06 -23.52 -22.28
CA GLU A 299 11.72 -22.22 -22.44
C GLU A 299 10.77 -21.21 -23.09
N LEU A 300 10.45 -20.15 -22.37
CA LEU A 300 9.54 -19.09 -22.80
C LEU A 300 10.29 -17.76 -22.91
N PRO A 301 11.19 -17.58 -23.91
CA PRO A 301 11.89 -16.33 -24.08
C PRO A 301 10.92 -15.22 -24.44
N VAL A 302 11.24 -13.99 -24.02
CA VAL A 302 10.41 -12.79 -24.25
C VAL A 302 10.04 -12.62 -25.73
N ALA A 303 10.96 -12.95 -26.65
CA ALA A 303 10.70 -12.89 -28.09
C ALA A 303 9.59 -13.85 -28.55
N ALA A 304 9.52 -15.07 -28.00
CA ALA A 304 8.49 -16.04 -28.35
C ALA A 304 7.13 -15.65 -27.78
N LEU A 305 7.11 -15.17 -26.53
CA LEU A 305 5.90 -14.66 -25.89
C LEU A 305 5.35 -13.42 -26.62
N ALA A 306 6.24 -12.53 -27.05
CA ALA A 306 5.87 -11.35 -27.84
C ALA A 306 5.26 -11.73 -29.20
N GLN A 307 5.83 -12.72 -29.89
CA GLN A 307 5.25 -13.24 -31.14
C GLN A 307 3.85 -13.83 -30.91
N LYS A 308 3.67 -14.60 -29.82
CA LYS A 308 2.37 -15.18 -29.45
C LYS A 308 1.33 -14.12 -29.09
N ALA A 309 1.77 -12.97 -28.58
CA ALA A 309 0.95 -11.80 -28.30
C ALA A 309 0.79 -10.85 -29.50
N HIS A 310 1.31 -11.20 -30.68
CA HIS A 310 1.33 -10.34 -31.87
C HIS A 310 1.98 -8.96 -31.63
N MET A 311 3.03 -8.91 -30.80
CA MET A 311 3.74 -7.69 -30.39
C MET A 311 5.25 -7.76 -30.66
N SER A 312 5.88 -6.59 -30.74
CA SER A 312 7.34 -6.51 -30.62
C SER A 312 7.79 -6.90 -29.21
N ALA A 313 9.01 -7.45 -29.05
CA ALA A 313 9.55 -7.83 -27.74
C ALA A 313 9.57 -6.68 -26.73
N ARG A 314 9.91 -5.46 -27.20
CA ARG A 314 9.91 -4.25 -26.38
C ARG A 314 8.49 -3.85 -25.95
N THR A 315 7.53 -3.87 -26.88
CA THR A 315 6.12 -3.53 -26.58
C THR A 315 5.53 -4.54 -25.61
N PHE A 316 5.78 -5.84 -25.84
CA PHE A 316 5.32 -6.92 -25.00
C PHE A 316 5.87 -6.81 -23.57
N ALA A 317 7.19 -6.67 -23.40
CA ALA A 317 7.79 -6.60 -22.06
C ALA A 317 7.23 -5.41 -21.25
N ARG A 318 7.06 -4.26 -21.89
CA ARG A 318 6.47 -3.08 -21.25
C ARG A 318 5.00 -3.29 -20.91
N ARG A 319 4.20 -3.85 -21.82
CA ARG A 319 2.77 -4.15 -21.57
C ARG A 319 2.60 -5.21 -20.48
N PHE A 320 3.43 -6.23 -20.47
CA PHE A 320 3.42 -7.28 -19.45
C PHE A 320 3.70 -6.72 -18.06
N VAL A 321 4.70 -5.84 -17.92
CA VAL A 321 4.95 -5.14 -16.64
C VAL A 321 3.77 -4.24 -16.27
N ALA A 322 3.16 -3.56 -17.23
CA ALA A 322 2.00 -2.70 -16.98
C ALA A 322 0.75 -3.48 -16.52
N GLU A 323 0.48 -4.65 -17.10
CA GLU A 323 -0.71 -5.47 -16.80
C GLU A 323 -0.49 -6.42 -15.60
N VAL A 324 0.72 -6.93 -15.41
CA VAL A 324 1.03 -8.00 -14.44
C VAL A 324 1.87 -7.49 -13.25
N GLY A 325 2.48 -6.31 -13.36
CA GLY A 325 3.26 -5.66 -12.29
C GLY A 325 4.71 -6.16 -12.13
N VAL A 326 5.13 -7.15 -12.91
CA VAL A 326 6.49 -7.73 -12.88
C VAL A 326 6.97 -8.07 -14.28
N THR A 327 8.28 -8.26 -14.47
CA THR A 327 8.83 -8.66 -15.78
C THR A 327 8.40 -10.09 -16.15
N PRO A 328 8.27 -10.42 -17.46
CA PRO A 328 7.90 -11.77 -17.88
C PRO A 328 8.79 -12.87 -17.30
N ALA A 329 10.11 -12.65 -17.24
CA ALA A 329 11.06 -13.61 -16.69
C ALA A 329 10.88 -13.81 -15.18
N ARG A 330 10.62 -12.74 -14.42
CA ARG A 330 10.32 -12.81 -12.99
C ARG A 330 9.01 -13.55 -12.75
N TRP A 331 7.96 -13.19 -13.48
CA TRP A 331 6.67 -13.86 -13.37
C TRP A 331 6.79 -15.36 -13.62
N LEU A 332 7.48 -15.76 -14.70
CA LEU A 332 7.67 -17.16 -15.04
C LEU A 332 8.40 -17.90 -13.92
N ARG A 333 9.50 -17.35 -13.41
CA ARG A 333 10.23 -17.93 -12.29
C ARG A 333 9.34 -18.12 -11.06
N ASP A 334 8.56 -17.11 -10.69
CA ASP A 334 7.74 -17.13 -9.49
C ASP A 334 6.61 -18.18 -9.65
N GLN A 335 5.99 -18.29 -10.84
CA GLN A 335 5.02 -19.35 -11.16
C GLN A 335 5.64 -20.76 -11.11
N ARG A 336 6.87 -20.93 -11.59
CA ARG A 336 7.59 -22.22 -11.50
C ARG A 336 7.86 -22.63 -10.05
N VAL A 337 8.15 -21.69 -9.16
CA VAL A 337 8.28 -21.99 -7.72
C VAL A 337 6.93 -22.42 -7.15
N LEU A 338 5.83 -21.74 -7.47
CA LEU A 338 4.48 -22.14 -7.02
C LEU A 338 4.09 -23.53 -7.53
N ALA A 339 4.40 -23.86 -8.79
CA ALA A 339 4.20 -25.19 -9.34
C ALA A 339 5.07 -26.25 -8.64
N ALA A 340 6.32 -25.90 -8.31
CA ALA A 340 7.20 -26.80 -7.56
C ALA A 340 6.65 -27.07 -6.16
N GLN A 341 6.07 -26.08 -5.48
CA GLN A 341 5.43 -26.29 -4.18
C GLN A 341 4.30 -27.32 -4.26
N ARG A 342 3.38 -27.18 -5.22
CA ARG A 342 2.29 -28.15 -5.42
C ARG A 342 2.85 -29.56 -5.61
N LEU A 343 3.86 -29.74 -6.47
CA LEU A 343 4.49 -31.05 -6.67
C LEU A 343 5.20 -31.58 -5.41
N LEU A 344 5.81 -30.71 -4.60
CA LEU A 344 6.46 -31.11 -3.34
C LEU A 344 5.45 -31.55 -2.28
N GLU A 345 4.25 -30.96 -2.28
CA GLU A 345 3.14 -31.24 -1.38
C GLU A 345 2.37 -32.51 -1.79
N GLU A 346 2.09 -32.66 -3.08
CA GLU A 346 1.20 -33.70 -3.61
C GLU A 346 1.93 -35.00 -4.01
N THR A 347 3.26 -34.97 -4.19
CA THR A 347 4.00 -36.11 -4.76
C THR A 347 5.31 -36.44 -4.03
N ASP A 348 5.79 -37.67 -4.22
CA ASP A 348 7.09 -38.20 -3.79
C ASP A 348 8.25 -37.99 -4.77
N LEU A 349 8.03 -37.21 -5.84
CA LEU A 349 9.04 -37.03 -6.88
C LEU A 349 10.35 -36.46 -6.31
N PRO A 350 11.52 -36.98 -6.69
CA PRO A 350 12.77 -36.38 -6.24
C PRO A 350 12.94 -34.94 -6.81
N VAL A 351 13.70 -34.10 -6.09
CA VAL A 351 13.74 -32.64 -6.33
C VAL A 351 14.31 -32.27 -7.71
N ASP A 352 15.18 -33.11 -8.25
CA ASP A 352 15.66 -33.06 -9.63
C ASP A 352 14.51 -33.22 -10.62
N VAL A 353 13.67 -34.24 -10.46
CA VAL A 353 12.50 -34.47 -11.34
C VAL A 353 11.48 -33.34 -11.22
N VAL A 354 11.31 -32.77 -10.02
CA VAL A 354 10.47 -31.58 -9.83
C VAL A 354 11.04 -30.38 -10.58
N ALA A 355 12.35 -30.14 -10.48
CA ALA A 355 13.01 -29.02 -11.16
C ALA A 355 12.87 -29.10 -12.69
N ASP A 356 12.98 -30.29 -13.26
CA ASP A 356 12.77 -30.52 -14.70
C ASP A 356 11.31 -30.27 -15.09
N ARG A 357 10.35 -30.81 -14.34
CA ARG A 357 8.91 -30.66 -14.63
C ARG A 357 8.41 -29.22 -14.57
N VAL A 358 9.03 -28.38 -13.75
CA VAL A 358 8.67 -26.96 -13.67
C VAL A 358 9.58 -26.07 -14.52
N GLY A 359 10.49 -26.63 -15.32
CA GLY A 359 11.31 -25.85 -16.25
C GLY A 359 12.49 -25.09 -15.62
N PHE A 360 12.96 -25.48 -14.42
CA PHE A 360 14.24 -25.00 -13.87
C PHE A 360 15.45 -25.80 -14.39
N GLY A 361 15.22 -27.00 -14.93
CA GLY A 361 16.22 -27.87 -15.57
C GLY A 361 17.25 -28.50 -14.62
N THR A 362 17.51 -27.92 -13.44
CA THR A 362 18.33 -28.56 -12.41
C THR A 362 17.82 -28.26 -11.00
N ALA A 363 18.05 -29.22 -10.09
CA ALA A 363 17.75 -29.03 -8.67
C ALA A 363 18.52 -27.86 -8.04
N ALA A 364 19.71 -27.51 -8.54
CA ALA A 364 20.51 -26.39 -8.04
C ALA A 364 19.83 -25.05 -8.34
N VAL A 365 19.37 -24.85 -9.57
CA VAL A 365 18.66 -23.63 -10.00
C VAL A 365 17.33 -23.51 -9.26
N LEU A 366 16.57 -24.61 -9.14
CA LEU A 366 15.34 -24.63 -8.33
C LEU A 366 15.63 -24.22 -6.89
N ARG A 367 16.67 -24.78 -6.24
CA ARG A 367 17.03 -24.44 -4.85
C ARG A 367 17.35 -22.95 -4.68
N ARG A 368 18.14 -22.34 -5.59
CA ARG A 368 18.48 -20.91 -5.54
C ARG A 368 17.22 -20.05 -5.53
N HIS A 369 16.29 -20.32 -6.45
CA HIS A 369 15.07 -19.53 -6.57
C HIS A 369 14.04 -19.83 -5.47
N PHE A 370 13.94 -21.08 -5.03
CA PHE A 370 13.06 -21.48 -3.94
C PHE A 370 13.50 -20.84 -2.61
N LEU A 371 14.80 -20.78 -2.33
CA LEU A 371 15.35 -20.09 -1.18
C LEU A 371 15.03 -18.58 -1.23
N ARG A 372 15.24 -17.94 -2.38
CA ARG A 372 14.95 -16.52 -2.54
C ARG A 372 13.47 -16.19 -2.30
N LEU A 373 12.55 -17.01 -2.79
CA LEU A 373 11.11 -16.74 -2.71
C LEU A 373 10.44 -17.26 -1.42
N ARG A 374 10.86 -18.41 -0.89
CA ARG A 374 10.22 -19.10 0.26
C ARG A 374 11.11 -19.18 1.51
N GLN A 375 12.33 -18.65 1.46
CA GLN A 375 13.28 -18.62 2.59
C GLN A 375 13.53 -20.00 3.21
N THR A 376 13.42 -21.06 2.39
CA THR A 376 13.65 -22.45 2.79
C THR A 376 14.09 -23.29 1.60
N THR A 377 14.57 -24.51 1.84
CA THR A 377 14.94 -25.44 0.76
C THR A 377 13.74 -26.30 0.33
N PRO A 378 13.66 -26.77 -0.93
CA PRO A 378 12.60 -27.68 -1.38
C PRO A 378 12.42 -28.93 -0.50
N GLN A 379 13.52 -29.51 -0.01
CA GLN A 379 13.46 -30.69 0.88
C GLN A 379 12.98 -30.35 2.29
N ALA A 380 13.40 -29.21 2.84
CA ALA A 380 12.89 -28.74 4.13
C ALA A 380 11.40 -28.40 4.03
N TYR A 381 10.99 -27.72 2.96
CA TYR A 381 9.59 -27.40 2.64
C TYR A 381 8.72 -28.67 2.61
N ARG A 382 9.12 -29.68 1.83
CA ARG A 382 8.42 -30.98 1.76
C ARG A 382 8.26 -31.63 3.14
N ARG A 383 9.32 -31.65 3.95
CA ARG A 383 9.29 -32.27 5.29
C ARG A 383 8.29 -31.57 6.22
N THR A 384 8.23 -30.24 6.18
CA THR A 384 7.29 -29.47 7.00
C THR A 384 5.84 -29.75 6.61
N PHE A 385 5.52 -29.70 5.31
CA PHE A 385 4.14 -29.85 4.83
C PHE A 385 3.61 -31.28 4.87
N ARG A 386 4.49 -32.28 4.78
CA ARG A 386 4.07 -33.68 4.99
C ARG A 386 3.78 -34.00 6.43
N ARG A 387 4.49 -33.37 7.37
CA ARG A 387 4.26 -33.57 8.81
C ARG A 387 2.93 -32.94 9.27
N SER A 388 2.40 -31.96 8.55
CA SER A 388 1.05 -31.40 8.77
C SER A 388 -0.09 -32.20 8.15
N LEU A 389 0.20 -33.21 7.31
CA LEU A 389 -0.79 -34.10 6.70
C LEU A 389 -0.86 -35.48 7.38
N GLU A 390 -0.07 -35.74 8.42
CA GLU A 390 -0.25 -36.93 9.26
C GLU A 390 -1.57 -36.78 10.05
N PRO A 391 -2.53 -37.72 9.93
CA PRO A 391 -3.74 -37.68 10.73
C PRO A 391 -3.37 -37.80 12.21
N VAL A 392 -3.95 -36.94 13.04
CA VAL A 392 -3.97 -37.13 14.50
C VAL A 392 -4.54 -38.53 14.76
N SER A 393 -3.68 -39.45 15.18
CA SER A 393 -4.10 -40.77 15.62
C SER A 393 -4.88 -40.57 16.93
N VAL A 394 -6.19 -40.80 16.89
CA VAL A 394 -7.06 -40.91 18.08
C VAL A 394 -6.96 -42.32 18.63
#